data_AF-A0AAV4Y5F6-F1
#
_entry.id   AF-A0AAV4Y5F6-F1
#
_cell.length_a   1.000
_cell.length_b   1.000
_cell.length_c   1.000
_cell.angle_alpha   90.00
_cell.angle_beta   90.00
_cell.angle_gamma   90.00
#
_symmetry.space_group_name_H-M   'P 1'
#
loop_
_entity.id
_entity.type
_entity.pdbx_description
1 polymer ?
#
loop_
_entity_poly.entity_id
_entity_poly.type
_entity_poly.pdbx_seq_one_letter_code
_entity_poly.pdbx_strand_id
1 'polypeptide(L)'
;MLFCSKCSKHFRFPRYNNPRKLLDTREGRCGEWANAFTLLCLALGYEARLISDWTDHAWTEVYSNSKKCWLHCDPCENVCDKPLLYEAGWKKKLTYIIAFSKYEVQDVTWRYTSDFESVLKRRNYCREEFVLSCISTIQKRLEQSLKREVLNKIFERRARELACFFSPAQPENESYSGRTSGSLAWRIARSESGFASPQSAYVFKLIPEEIKQRHFHVQYCSASDKYIRANTSINIEGWMSCTFSHRNIFRKVENDWKMVYLAPTEGSKEGNISWKFDFQGHGLVISKIKMNLMSKTFDCGNVRWLLFPNPYKESPVHLTAGIHPIEITELATLQVLLLLLNLLLVISGKMHKFFVSPWIQQPFHLKWRFVSKNIKKT
;
A
#
# COMPACT_ATOMS: atom_id res chain seq x y z
N MET A 1 -6.20 4.23 -17.88
CA MET A 1 -6.59 5.66 -17.90
C MET A 1 -6.85 6.11 -16.48
N LEU A 2 -6.43 7.33 -16.15
CA LEU A 2 -6.70 8.00 -14.89
C LEU A 2 -7.70 9.13 -15.19
N PHE A 3 -8.68 9.34 -14.32
CA PHE A 3 -9.64 10.42 -14.47
C PHE A 3 -9.34 11.52 -13.44
N CYS A 4 -9.34 12.77 -13.89
CA CYS A 4 -9.23 13.92 -13.00
C CYS A 4 -10.62 14.49 -12.75
N SER A 5 -11.11 14.34 -11.52
CA SER A 5 -12.41 14.85 -11.09
C SER A 5 -12.49 16.39 -11.06
N LYS A 6 -11.35 17.09 -11.04
CA LYS A 6 -11.34 18.57 -11.03
C LYS A 6 -11.58 19.20 -12.41
N CYS A 7 -11.11 18.56 -13.47
CA CYS A 7 -11.21 19.10 -14.83
C CYS A 7 -11.97 18.19 -15.79
N SER A 8 -12.53 17.08 -15.30
CA SER A 8 -13.27 16.06 -16.07
C SER A 8 -12.53 15.50 -17.29
N LYS A 9 -11.19 15.55 -17.26
CA LYS A 9 -10.33 15.02 -18.33
C LYS A 9 -9.76 13.67 -17.95
N HIS A 10 -9.65 12.81 -18.96
CA HIS A 10 -8.92 11.56 -18.87
C HIS A 10 -7.44 11.78 -19.20
N PHE A 11 -6.58 11.25 -18.34
CA PHE A 11 -5.15 11.15 -18.56
C PHE A 11 -4.78 9.71 -18.85
N ARG A 12 -3.91 9.49 -19.82
CA ARG A 12 -3.37 8.16 -20.08
C ARG A 12 -2.13 7.98 -19.19
N PHE A 13 -2.03 6.82 -18.57
CA PHE A 13 -0.83 6.37 -17.89
C PHE A 13 -0.42 5.05 -18.54
N PRO A 14 0.27 5.10 -19.70
CA PRO A 14 0.70 3.90 -20.41
C PRO A 14 1.72 3.14 -19.55
N ARG A 15 1.61 1.81 -19.53
CA ARG A 15 2.58 0.93 -18.86
C ARG A 15 3.60 0.50 -19.91
N TYR A 16 4.73 1.20 -19.97
CA TYR A 16 5.75 0.96 -20.98
C TYR A 16 6.71 -0.14 -20.53
N ASN A 17 7.00 -1.08 -21.44
CA ASN A 17 8.03 -2.11 -21.21
C ASN A 17 9.37 -1.77 -21.84
N ASN A 18 9.44 -0.80 -22.76
CA ASN A 18 10.69 -0.39 -23.39
C ASN A 18 11.47 0.50 -22.41
N PRO A 19 12.64 0.08 -21.90
CA PRO A 19 13.36 0.82 -20.87
C PRO A 19 13.90 2.15 -21.39
N ARG A 20 14.19 2.30 -22.70
CA ARG A 20 14.54 3.60 -23.28
C ARG A 20 13.41 4.61 -23.09
N LYS A 21 12.15 4.19 -23.25
CA LYS A 21 11.01 5.08 -23.03
C LYS A 21 10.85 5.46 -21.56
N LEU A 22 11.19 4.54 -20.66
CA LEU A 22 11.14 4.78 -19.21
C LEU A 22 12.15 5.85 -18.75
N LEU A 23 13.29 6.00 -19.45
CA LEU A 23 14.24 7.08 -19.19
C LEU A 23 13.69 8.47 -19.55
N ASP A 24 12.76 8.54 -20.51
CA ASP A 24 12.05 9.77 -20.85
C ASP A 24 10.94 10.06 -19.85
N THR A 25 10.09 9.06 -19.55
CA THR A 25 8.90 9.26 -18.72
C THR A 25 9.23 9.42 -17.24
N ARG A 26 10.27 8.73 -16.74
CA ARG A 26 10.75 8.79 -15.35
C ARG A 26 9.66 8.59 -14.30
N GLU A 27 8.63 7.84 -14.66
CA GLU A 27 7.49 7.51 -13.83
C GLU A 27 7.05 6.07 -14.11
N GLY A 28 6.42 5.44 -13.12
CA GLY A 28 6.08 4.03 -13.20
C GLY A 28 5.74 3.40 -11.85
N ARG A 29 5.55 2.08 -11.85
CA ARG A 29 5.46 1.24 -10.65
C ARG A 29 6.62 0.24 -10.62
N CYS A 30 6.60 -0.71 -9.69
CA CYS A 30 7.66 -1.70 -9.49
C CYS A 30 8.23 -2.30 -10.78
N GLY A 31 7.39 -2.71 -11.73
CA GLY A 31 7.85 -3.22 -13.03
C GLY A 31 8.70 -2.22 -13.82
N GLU A 32 8.23 -0.97 -13.99
CA GLU A 32 8.98 0.07 -14.70
C GLU A 32 10.27 0.46 -13.97
N TRP A 33 10.20 0.61 -12.64
CA TRP A 33 11.36 0.97 -11.83
C TRP A 33 12.44 -0.11 -11.88
N ALA A 34 12.08 -1.39 -11.71
CA ALA A 34 13.01 -2.51 -11.83
C ALA A 34 13.61 -2.61 -13.25
N ASN A 35 12.79 -2.40 -14.29
CA ASN A 35 13.24 -2.45 -15.68
C ASN A 35 14.25 -1.32 -16.00
N ALA A 36 13.92 -0.07 -15.66
CA ALA A 36 14.80 1.07 -15.86
C ALA A 36 16.08 0.95 -15.01
N PHE A 37 15.98 0.53 -13.75
CA PHE A 37 17.14 0.36 -12.88
C PHE A 37 18.08 -0.75 -13.38
N THR A 38 17.53 -1.90 -13.80
CA THR A 38 18.33 -2.99 -14.39
C THR A 38 19.08 -2.52 -15.63
N LEU A 39 18.44 -1.72 -16.50
CA LEU A 39 19.12 -1.11 -17.65
C LEU A 39 20.30 -0.23 -17.20
N LEU A 40 20.10 0.61 -16.18
CA LEU A 40 21.17 1.49 -15.66
C LEU A 40 22.33 0.69 -15.09
N CYS A 41 22.07 -0.39 -14.33
CA CYS A 41 23.11 -1.29 -13.84
C CYS A 41 23.94 -1.87 -14.99
N LEU A 42 23.28 -2.39 -16.03
CA LEU A 42 23.95 -2.94 -17.20
C LEU A 42 24.75 -1.87 -17.96
N ALA A 43 24.22 -0.66 -18.10
CA ALA A 43 24.88 0.45 -18.78
C ALA A 43 26.16 0.90 -18.05
N LEU A 44 26.18 0.79 -16.72
CA LEU A 44 27.35 1.06 -15.88
C LEU A 44 28.35 -0.11 -15.83
N GLY A 45 28.08 -1.22 -16.53
CA GLY A 45 28.96 -2.38 -16.59
C GLY A 45 28.79 -3.36 -15.43
N TYR A 46 27.75 -3.22 -14.61
CA TYR A 46 27.42 -4.23 -13.59
C TYR A 46 26.79 -5.46 -14.22
N GLU A 47 27.09 -6.62 -13.66
CA GLU A 47 26.36 -7.85 -13.94
C GLU A 47 25.05 -7.82 -13.16
N ALA A 48 23.91 -7.77 -13.86
CA ALA A 48 22.59 -7.60 -13.25
C ALA A 48 21.57 -8.62 -13.77
N ARG A 49 20.64 -9.00 -12.90
CA ARG A 49 19.47 -9.82 -13.21
C ARG A 49 18.19 -9.01 -12.93
N LEU A 50 17.21 -9.11 -13.82
CA LEU A 50 15.85 -8.68 -13.55
C LEU A 50 15.12 -9.80 -12.81
N ILE A 51 14.50 -9.49 -11.69
CA ILE A 51 13.80 -10.46 -10.84
C ILE A 51 12.30 -10.31 -11.01
N SER A 52 11.62 -11.43 -11.23
CA SER A 52 10.16 -11.50 -11.31
C SER A 52 9.64 -12.37 -10.16
N ASP A 53 8.83 -11.77 -9.30
CA ASP A 53 8.08 -12.45 -8.25
C ASP A 53 6.63 -12.62 -8.70
N TRP A 54 6.16 -13.88 -8.77
CA TRP A 54 4.79 -14.20 -9.20
C TRP A 54 3.70 -13.68 -8.24
N THR A 55 4.07 -13.14 -7.09
CA THR A 55 3.15 -12.41 -6.21
C THR A 55 3.10 -10.91 -6.53
N ASP A 56 3.23 -10.55 -7.80
CA ASP A 56 3.07 -9.20 -8.38
C ASP A 56 4.09 -8.17 -7.86
N HIS A 57 5.38 -8.51 -7.94
CA HIS A 57 6.47 -7.57 -7.68
C HIS A 57 7.69 -7.88 -8.57
N ALA A 58 8.57 -6.90 -8.72
CA ALA A 58 9.79 -7.02 -9.51
C ALA A 58 10.88 -6.11 -8.94
N TRP A 59 12.13 -6.56 -9.03
CA TRP A 59 13.32 -5.85 -8.55
C TRP A 59 14.56 -6.32 -9.34
N THR A 60 15.76 -5.98 -8.87
CA THR A 60 17.02 -6.29 -9.54
C THR A 60 17.96 -7.04 -8.59
N GLU A 61 18.75 -7.96 -9.11
CA GLU A 61 19.96 -8.43 -8.43
C GLU A 61 21.20 -7.91 -9.13
N VAL A 62 22.24 -7.55 -8.37
CA VAL A 62 23.53 -7.10 -8.90
C VAL A 62 24.65 -7.96 -8.31
N TYR A 63 25.53 -8.50 -9.15
CA TYR A 63 26.63 -9.33 -8.67
C TYR A 63 27.73 -8.49 -8.04
N SER A 64 28.08 -8.79 -6.78
CA SER A 64 29.20 -8.18 -6.09
C SER A 64 30.46 -9.01 -6.26
N ASN A 65 31.47 -8.44 -6.93
CA ASN A 65 32.77 -9.09 -7.10
C ASN A 65 33.57 -9.18 -5.79
N SER A 66 33.31 -8.31 -4.81
CA SER A 66 33.97 -8.32 -3.51
C SER A 66 33.35 -9.36 -2.57
N LYS A 67 32.01 -9.39 -2.47
CA LYS A 67 31.28 -10.39 -1.67
C LYS A 67 31.13 -11.75 -2.36
N LYS A 68 31.44 -11.82 -3.66
CA LYS A 68 31.31 -13.01 -4.51
C LYS A 68 29.90 -13.62 -4.50
N CYS A 69 28.87 -12.78 -4.41
CA CYS A 69 27.46 -13.17 -4.39
C CYS A 69 26.58 -12.15 -5.12
N TRP A 70 25.37 -12.57 -5.47
CA TRP A 70 24.32 -11.66 -5.95
C TRP A 70 23.72 -10.90 -4.77
N LEU A 71 23.60 -9.59 -4.93
CA LEU A 71 22.98 -8.70 -3.96
C LEU A 71 21.57 -8.35 -4.43
N HIS A 72 20.62 -8.44 -3.51
CA HIS A 72 19.26 -7.96 -3.70
C HIS A 72 19.26 -6.42 -3.84
N CYS A 73 18.56 -5.85 -4.82
CA CYS A 73 18.39 -4.41 -5.00
C CYS A 73 16.94 -4.07 -5.40
N ASP A 74 16.20 -3.40 -4.52
CA ASP A 74 14.85 -2.89 -4.82
C ASP A 74 14.90 -1.35 -4.98
N PRO A 75 14.82 -0.83 -6.22
CA PRO A 75 14.83 0.61 -6.47
C PRO A 75 13.54 1.32 -6.02
N CYS A 76 12.42 0.61 -5.86
CA CYS A 76 11.18 1.21 -5.37
C CYS A 76 11.25 1.52 -3.88
N GLU A 77 11.97 0.70 -3.14
CA GLU A 77 12.11 0.82 -1.69
C GLU A 77 13.44 1.48 -1.29
N ASN A 78 14.35 1.70 -2.24
CA ASN A 78 15.71 2.17 -2.00
C ASN A 78 16.45 1.25 -1.01
N VAL A 79 16.36 -0.07 -1.24
CA VAL A 79 16.93 -1.11 -0.36
C VAL A 79 17.93 -1.95 -1.13
N CYS A 80 19.07 -2.25 -0.49
CA CYS A 80 20.09 -3.15 -0.98
C CYS A 80 20.41 -4.21 0.07
N ASP A 81 20.62 -5.45 -0.38
CA ASP A 81 21.08 -6.61 0.40
C ASP A 81 20.15 -7.04 1.56
N LYS A 82 18.84 -6.78 1.43
CA LYS A 82 17.80 -7.24 2.38
C LYS A 82 16.76 -8.16 1.72
N PRO A 83 17.10 -9.40 1.38
CA PRO A 83 16.21 -10.28 0.62
C PRO A 83 14.94 -10.67 1.39
N LEU A 84 14.98 -10.73 2.73
CA LEU A 84 13.80 -11.03 3.54
C LEU A 84 12.82 -9.85 3.69
N LEU A 85 13.06 -8.71 3.03
CA LEU A 85 12.15 -7.57 3.01
C LEU A 85 10.70 -7.97 2.68
N TYR A 86 10.53 -8.87 1.72
CA TYR A 86 9.21 -9.24 1.22
C TYR A 86 8.47 -10.22 2.15
N GLU A 87 9.13 -11.29 2.58
CA GLU A 87 8.51 -12.28 3.47
C GLU A 87 8.46 -11.76 4.92
N ALA A 88 9.57 -11.30 5.47
CA ALA A 88 9.63 -10.86 6.86
C ALA A 88 9.05 -9.45 7.05
N GLY A 89 9.36 -8.51 6.16
CA GLY A 89 8.87 -7.12 6.26
C GLY A 89 7.43 -6.96 5.79
N TRP A 90 7.13 -7.37 4.57
CA TRP A 90 5.80 -7.19 3.95
C TRP A 90 4.86 -8.37 4.23
N LYS A 91 5.31 -9.43 4.91
CA LYS A 91 4.48 -10.62 5.17
C LYS A 91 3.91 -11.24 3.89
N LYS A 92 4.60 -11.10 2.76
CA LYS A 92 4.17 -11.70 1.49
C LYS A 92 4.20 -13.22 1.60
N LYS A 93 3.15 -13.85 1.08
CA LYS A 93 3.09 -15.30 0.90
C LYS A 93 3.74 -15.68 -0.43
N LEU A 94 5.07 -15.70 -0.46
CA LEU A 94 5.86 -15.95 -1.66
C LEU A 94 5.61 -17.34 -2.27
N THR A 95 5.81 -17.47 -3.58
CA THR A 95 5.66 -18.72 -4.33
C THR A 95 6.87 -18.99 -5.24
N TYR A 96 7.00 -18.26 -6.34
CA TYR A 96 8.09 -18.42 -7.30
C TYR A 96 8.72 -17.06 -7.59
N ILE A 97 10.05 -17.01 -7.49
CA ILE A 97 10.86 -15.84 -7.78
C ILE A 97 11.96 -16.26 -8.74
N ILE A 98 11.86 -15.78 -9.98
CA ILE A 98 12.75 -16.19 -11.07
C ILE A 98 13.60 -14.99 -11.49
N ALA A 99 14.91 -15.22 -11.56
CA ALA A 99 15.89 -14.26 -12.02
C ALA A 99 16.19 -14.45 -13.51
N PHE A 100 16.31 -13.34 -14.25
CA PHE A 100 16.62 -13.33 -15.67
C PHE A 100 17.82 -12.41 -15.94
N SER A 101 18.83 -12.92 -16.63
CA SER A 101 19.94 -12.11 -17.15
C SER A 101 20.24 -12.47 -18.60
N LYS A 102 21.26 -11.81 -19.15
CA LYS A 102 21.81 -12.15 -20.47
C LYS A 102 22.33 -13.59 -20.55
N TYR A 103 22.81 -14.16 -19.45
CA TYR A 103 23.56 -15.41 -19.46
C TYR A 103 22.85 -16.58 -18.79
N GLU A 104 21.88 -16.29 -17.91
CA GLU A 104 21.22 -17.33 -17.12
C GLU A 104 19.81 -16.93 -16.71
N VAL A 105 18.99 -17.95 -16.53
CA VAL A 105 17.73 -17.92 -15.79
C VAL A 105 17.91 -18.79 -14.55
N GLN A 106 17.47 -18.34 -13.38
CA GLN A 106 17.65 -19.08 -12.13
C GLN A 106 16.43 -18.94 -11.23
N ASP A 107 15.98 -20.04 -10.62
CA ASP A 107 15.04 -19.97 -9.50
C ASP A 107 15.82 -19.49 -8.27
N VAL A 108 15.50 -18.28 -7.81
CA VAL A 108 16.15 -17.62 -6.68
C VAL A 108 15.20 -17.53 -5.48
N THR A 109 14.06 -18.23 -5.51
CA THR A 109 13.03 -18.21 -4.45
C THR A 109 13.63 -18.38 -3.06
N TRP A 110 14.53 -19.35 -2.91
CA TRP A 110 15.15 -19.75 -1.64
C TRP A 110 16.01 -18.64 -0.99
N ARG A 111 16.45 -17.65 -1.76
CA ARG A 111 17.14 -16.46 -1.23
C ARG A 111 16.20 -15.56 -0.43
N TYR A 112 14.93 -15.51 -0.83
CA TYR A 112 13.94 -14.53 -0.37
C TYR A 112 12.97 -15.11 0.67
N THR A 113 13.21 -16.33 1.13
CA THR A 113 12.40 -17.00 2.15
C THR A 113 13.27 -17.63 3.24
N SER A 114 12.73 -17.60 4.45
CA SER A 114 13.20 -18.30 5.64
C SER A 114 12.37 -19.56 5.93
N ASP A 115 11.20 -19.71 5.29
CA ASP A 115 10.23 -20.78 5.50
C ASP A 115 9.98 -21.55 4.19
N PHE A 116 10.91 -22.47 3.89
CA PHE A 116 10.88 -23.26 2.67
C PHE A 116 9.65 -24.16 2.59
N GLU A 117 9.22 -24.73 3.72
CA GLU A 117 8.10 -25.66 3.77
C GLU A 117 6.80 -24.95 3.39
N SER A 118 6.55 -23.76 3.93
CA SER A 118 5.37 -22.99 3.59
C SER A 118 5.38 -22.48 2.16
N VAL A 119 6.55 -22.13 1.60
CA VAL A 119 6.68 -21.76 0.18
C VAL A 119 6.38 -22.96 -0.71
N LEU A 120 6.96 -24.14 -0.44
CA LEU A 120 6.70 -25.38 -1.18
C LEU A 120 5.21 -25.73 -1.21
N LYS A 121 4.50 -25.60 -0.09
CA LYS A 121 3.04 -25.82 -0.03
C LYS A 121 2.24 -24.91 -0.96
N ARG A 122 2.76 -23.71 -1.28
CA ARG A 122 2.12 -22.75 -2.18
C ARG A 122 2.57 -22.86 -3.63
N ARG A 123 3.61 -23.65 -3.92
CA ARG A 123 4.14 -23.88 -5.27
C ARG A 123 3.38 -24.99 -5.98
N ASN A 124 2.15 -24.68 -6.37
CA ASN A 124 1.21 -25.64 -6.95
C ASN A 124 0.86 -25.37 -8.43
N TYR A 125 1.55 -24.43 -9.08
CA TYR A 125 1.26 -24.05 -10.47
C TYR A 125 1.73 -25.11 -11.48
N CYS A 126 2.83 -25.78 -11.17
CA CYS A 126 3.39 -26.89 -11.93
C CYS A 126 4.31 -27.74 -11.02
N ARG A 127 4.72 -28.92 -11.52
CA ARG A 127 5.66 -29.78 -10.82
C ARG A 127 7.05 -29.15 -10.78
N GLU A 128 7.79 -29.34 -9.70
CA GLU A 128 9.14 -28.76 -9.55
C GLU A 128 10.11 -29.28 -10.62
N GLU A 129 9.98 -30.55 -11.03
CA GLU A 129 10.78 -31.12 -12.11
C GLU A 129 10.55 -30.39 -13.44
N PHE A 130 9.32 -29.92 -13.67
CA PHE A 130 8.99 -29.15 -14.86
C PHE A 130 9.69 -27.78 -14.82
N VAL A 131 9.66 -27.07 -13.70
CA VAL A 131 10.37 -25.79 -13.51
C VAL A 131 11.87 -25.97 -13.78
N LEU A 132 12.50 -26.98 -13.16
CA LEU A 132 13.91 -27.30 -13.34
C LEU A 132 14.25 -27.62 -14.80
N SER A 133 13.39 -28.39 -15.48
CA SER A 133 13.58 -28.75 -16.89
C SER A 133 13.52 -27.51 -17.81
N CYS A 134 12.60 -26.58 -17.54
CA CYS A 134 12.49 -25.33 -18.29
C CYS A 134 13.73 -24.46 -18.09
N ILE A 135 14.16 -24.28 -16.84
CA ILE A 135 15.35 -23.51 -16.50
C ILE A 135 16.58 -24.11 -17.18
N SER A 136 16.80 -25.41 -17.05
CA SER A 136 17.94 -26.11 -17.67
C SER A 136 17.93 -25.97 -19.20
N THR A 137 16.75 -26.07 -19.82
CA THR A 137 16.62 -25.93 -21.28
C THR A 137 16.97 -24.53 -21.75
N ILE A 138 16.52 -23.50 -21.04
CA ILE A 138 16.82 -22.09 -21.37
C ILE A 138 18.30 -21.80 -21.13
N GLN A 139 18.85 -22.23 -20.00
CA GLN A 139 20.27 -22.07 -19.67
C GLN A 139 21.16 -22.69 -20.76
N LYS A 140 20.90 -23.95 -21.16
CA LYS A 140 21.65 -24.61 -22.25
C LYS A 140 21.68 -23.76 -23.53
N ARG A 141 20.55 -23.16 -23.91
CA ARG A 141 20.48 -22.30 -25.10
C ARG A 141 21.28 -21.01 -24.95
N LEU A 142 21.22 -20.36 -23.78
CA LEU A 142 21.98 -19.13 -23.51
C LEU A 142 23.49 -19.40 -23.45
N GLU A 143 23.88 -20.55 -22.92
CA GLU A 143 25.27 -20.94 -22.67
C GLU A 143 25.99 -21.49 -23.91
N GLN A 144 25.25 -22.01 -24.91
CA GLN A 144 25.80 -22.63 -26.13
C GLN A 144 26.83 -21.78 -26.90
N SER A 145 26.66 -20.45 -26.89
CA SER A 145 27.51 -19.52 -27.64
C SER A 145 28.61 -18.87 -26.79
N LEU A 146 28.70 -19.22 -25.51
CA LEU A 146 29.65 -18.60 -24.58
C LEU A 146 31.01 -19.28 -24.62
N LYS A 147 32.07 -18.48 -24.45
CA LYS A 147 33.43 -18.99 -24.29
C LYS A 147 33.57 -19.79 -23.00
N ARG A 148 34.45 -20.79 -23.01
CA ARG A 148 34.69 -21.71 -21.88
C ARG A 148 35.05 -21.00 -20.57
N GLU A 149 35.83 -19.92 -20.64
CA GLU A 149 36.19 -19.10 -19.48
C GLU A 149 34.98 -18.45 -18.80
N VAL A 150 34.04 -17.93 -19.60
CA VAL A 150 32.80 -17.32 -19.11
C VAL A 150 31.90 -18.38 -18.50
N LEU A 151 31.81 -19.56 -19.14
CA LEU A 151 31.04 -20.70 -18.63
C LEU A 151 31.56 -21.16 -17.27
N ASN A 152 32.88 -21.36 -17.12
CA ASN A 152 33.47 -21.77 -15.84
C ASN A 152 33.13 -20.79 -14.72
N LYS A 153 33.21 -19.48 -15.00
CA LYS A 153 32.83 -18.41 -14.06
C LYS A 153 31.34 -18.48 -13.68
N ILE A 154 30.44 -18.73 -14.64
CA ILE A 154 29.01 -18.89 -14.37
C ILE A 154 28.75 -20.14 -13.53
N PHE A 155 29.35 -21.28 -13.88
CA PHE A 155 29.21 -22.53 -13.14
C PHE A 155 29.67 -22.41 -11.70
N GLU A 156 30.84 -21.80 -11.45
CA GLU A 156 31.36 -21.59 -10.09
C GLU A 156 30.39 -20.74 -9.26
N ARG A 157 29.88 -19.65 -9.85
CA ARG A 157 28.91 -18.77 -9.17
C ARG A 157 27.59 -19.45 -8.88
N ARG A 158 27.07 -20.23 -9.85
CA ARG A 158 25.82 -20.98 -9.69
C ARG A 158 25.96 -22.05 -8.61
N ALA A 159 27.06 -22.80 -8.60
CA ALA A 159 27.32 -23.80 -7.57
C ALA A 159 27.33 -23.16 -6.17
N ARG A 160 27.97 -22.00 -6.02
CA ARG A 160 27.98 -21.23 -4.78
C ARG A 160 26.59 -20.75 -4.37
N GLU A 161 25.81 -20.23 -5.32
CA GLU A 161 24.45 -19.77 -5.09
C GLU A 161 23.53 -20.93 -4.64
N LEU A 162 23.59 -22.08 -5.32
CA LEU A 162 22.85 -23.27 -4.94
C LEU A 162 23.27 -23.79 -3.56
N ALA A 163 24.56 -23.76 -3.23
CA ALA A 163 25.05 -24.11 -1.90
C ALA A 163 24.44 -23.21 -0.82
N CYS A 164 24.32 -21.90 -1.07
CA CYS A 164 23.65 -20.97 -0.16
C CYS A 164 22.16 -21.28 0.00
N PHE A 165 21.47 -21.76 -1.03
CA PHE A 165 20.05 -22.08 -0.95
C PHE A 165 19.71 -23.27 -0.05
N PHE A 166 20.70 -24.09 0.35
CA PHE A 166 20.48 -25.11 1.38
C PHE A 166 20.38 -24.53 2.79
N SER A 167 20.80 -23.28 2.99
CA SER A 167 20.71 -22.57 4.27
C SER A 167 19.61 -21.51 4.17
N PRO A 168 18.48 -21.68 4.88
CA PRO A 168 17.42 -20.67 4.89
C PRO A 168 17.97 -19.33 5.34
N ALA A 169 17.58 -18.26 4.63
CA ALA A 169 17.93 -16.92 5.02
C ALA A 169 17.43 -16.66 6.44
N GLN A 170 18.32 -16.20 7.33
CA GLN A 170 17.94 -15.89 8.69
C GLN A 170 17.46 -14.43 8.75
N PRO A 171 16.33 -14.14 9.42
CA PRO A 171 16.00 -12.75 9.73
C PRO A 171 17.08 -12.23 10.66
N GLU A 172 17.98 -11.41 10.14
CA GLU A 172 18.88 -10.61 10.99
C GLU A 172 18.04 -9.85 12.03
N ASN A 173 18.62 -9.53 13.20
CA ASN A 173 17.99 -8.71 14.26
C ASN A 173 17.60 -7.28 13.78
N GLU A 174 17.69 -7.00 12.48
CA GLU A 174 17.26 -5.77 11.86
C GLU A 174 15.73 -5.73 11.72
N SER A 175 15.13 -4.59 12.07
CA SER A 175 13.70 -4.36 11.85
C SER A 175 13.42 -4.23 10.36
N TYR A 176 12.91 -5.29 9.73
CA TYR A 176 12.38 -5.19 8.36
C TYR A 176 11.16 -4.27 8.36
N SER A 177 11.22 -3.20 7.57
CA SER A 177 10.11 -2.28 7.41
C SER A 177 9.05 -2.83 6.44
N GLY A 178 7.81 -2.40 6.63
CA GLY A 178 6.75 -2.57 5.65
C GLY A 178 7.02 -1.91 4.31
N ARG A 179 6.18 -2.22 3.34
CA ARG A 179 6.20 -1.58 2.02
C ARG A 179 6.03 -0.06 2.12
N THR A 180 6.97 0.67 1.55
CA THR A 180 6.94 2.14 1.51
C THR A 180 6.45 2.66 0.16
N SER A 181 6.66 1.91 -0.93
CA SER A 181 6.24 2.30 -2.28
C SER A 181 4.80 1.92 -2.63
N GLY A 182 4.20 2.67 -3.56
CA GLY A 182 2.83 2.46 -4.03
C GLY A 182 1.76 3.20 -3.20
N SER A 183 0.54 3.27 -3.75
CA SER A 183 -0.56 3.96 -3.05
C SER A 183 -0.88 3.28 -1.72
N LEU A 184 -1.29 4.07 -0.72
CA LEU A 184 -1.62 3.53 0.61
C LEU A 184 -2.75 2.48 0.53
N ALA A 185 -3.74 2.69 -0.34
CA ALA A 185 -4.81 1.71 -0.60
C ALA A 185 -4.28 0.37 -1.14
N TRP A 186 -3.28 0.40 -2.03
CA TRP A 186 -2.65 -0.80 -2.58
C TRP A 186 -1.90 -1.61 -1.52
N ARG A 187 -1.13 -0.91 -0.67
CA ARG A 187 -0.35 -1.52 0.43
C ARG A 187 -1.25 -2.17 1.48
N ILE A 188 -2.37 -1.53 1.81
CA ILE A 188 -3.34 -2.02 2.79
C ILE A 188 -4.09 -3.26 2.26
N ALA A 189 -4.49 -3.27 0.99
CA ALA A 189 -5.22 -4.39 0.40
C ALA A 189 -4.43 -5.72 0.41
N ARG A 190 -3.11 -5.64 0.48
CA ARG A 190 -2.20 -6.80 0.43
C ARG A 190 -1.59 -7.16 1.79
N SER A 191 -1.95 -6.46 2.86
CA SER A 191 -1.35 -6.62 4.19
C SER A 191 0.17 -6.46 4.21
N GLU A 192 0.74 -5.71 3.24
CA GLU A 192 2.18 -5.53 3.04
C GLU A 192 2.76 -4.36 3.83
N SER A 193 1.94 -3.74 4.65
CA SER A 193 2.38 -2.71 5.58
C SER A 193 2.88 -3.43 6.83
N GLY A 194 4.14 -3.20 7.23
CA GLY A 194 4.86 -3.86 8.33
C GLY A 194 4.33 -3.50 9.71
N PHE A 195 3.04 -3.22 9.79
CA PHE A 195 2.29 -3.09 11.03
C PHE A 195 1.90 -4.50 11.47
N ALA A 196 2.30 -4.85 12.68
CA ALA A 196 1.65 -5.91 13.43
C ALA A 196 0.13 -5.69 13.40
N SER A 197 -0.63 -6.69 12.98
CA SER A 197 -2.09 -6.77 13.25
C SER A 197 -2.30 -7.25 14.70
N PRO A 198 -3.46 -7.08 15.38
CA PRO A 198 -4.76 -6.51 14.96
C PRO A 198 -5.46 -5.68 16.09
N GLN A 199 -5.22 -4.37 16.23
CA GLN A 199 -6.04 -3.55 17.16
C GLN A 199 -6.69 -2.30 16.54
N SER A 200 -6.27 -1.82 15.36
CA SER A 200 -6.71 -0.50 14.86
C SER A 200 -7.32 -0.51 13.45
N ALA A 201 -7.82 -1.65 12.97
CA ALA A 201 -8.52 -1.74 11.68
C ALA A 201 -10.04 -1.89 11.87
N TYR A 202 -10.68 -0.88 12.45
CA TYR A 202 -12.13 -0.86 12.59
C TYR A 202 -12.80 -0.58 11.24
N VAL A 203 -13.82 -1.39 10.90
CA VAL A 203 -14.63 -1.24 9.70
C VAL A 203 -16.08 -1.08 10.11
N PHE A 204 -16.69 0.05 9.75
CA PHE A 204 -18.11 0.29 9.97
C PHE A 204 -18.94 -0.61 9.04
N LYS A 205 -19.78 -1.44 9.64
CA LYS A 205 -20.80 -2.26 8.97
C LYS A 205 -22.20 -1.82 9.40
N LEU A 206 -23.19 -1.99 8.52
CA LEU A 206 -24.59 -1.74 8.87
C LEU A 206 -25.09 -2.71 9.93
N ILE A 207 -25.98 -2.23 10.79
CA ILE A 207 -26.75 -3.03 11.75
C ILE A 207 -28.21 -3.13 11.31
N PRO A 208 -29.00 -4.10 11.84
CA PRO A 208 -30.38 -4.35 11.40
C PRO A 208 -31.28 -3.09 11.40
N GLU A 209 -31.16 -2.24 12.40
CA GLU A 209 -31.96 -1.02 12.56
C GLU A 209 -31.68 -0.01 11.43
N GLU A 210 -30.41 0.12 11.03
CA GLU A 210 -29.97 1.05 9.99
C GLU A 210 -30.32 0.55 8.59
N ILE A 211 -30.33 -0.76 8.40
CA ILE A 211 -30.83 -1.41 7.18
C ILE A 211 -32.33 -1.10 7.04
N LYS A 212 -33.10 -1.26 8.13
CA LYS A 212 -34.54 -0.96 8.16
C LYS A 212 -34.82 0.53 7.90
N GLN A 213 -34.07 1.42 8.55
CA GLN A 213 -34.21 2.87 8.40
C GLN A 213 -33.58 3.43 7.11
N ARG A 214 -32.80 2.62 6.38
CA ARG A 214 -32.00 3.02 5.22
C ARG A 214 -31.16 4.27 5.48
N HIS A 215 -30.62 4.36 6.70
CA HIS A 215 -29.91 5.53 7.19
C HIS A 215 -28.80 5.10 8.14
N PHE A 216 -27.56 5.52 7.86
CA PHE A 216 -26.41 5.35 8.74
C PHE A 216 -25.91 6.73 9.16
N HIS A 217 -25.55 6.90 10.43
CA HIS A 217 -25.12 8.20 10.94
C HIS A 217 -24.13 8.00 12.09
N VAL A 218 -22.90 8.47 11.87
CA VAL A 218 -21.84 8.48 12.87
C VAL A 218 -21.24 9.88 13.04
N GLN A 219 -20.85 10.19 14.27
CA GLN A 219 -20.17 11.42 14.65
C GLN A 219 -18.96 11.06 15.51
N TYR A 220 -17.95 11.91 15.51
CA TYR A 220 -16.86 11.84 16.48
C TYR A 220 -16.73 13.19 17.18
N CYS A 221 -16.43 13.17 18.47
CA CYS A 221 -16.18 14.33 19.31
C CYS A 221 -14.79 14.28 19.92
N SER A 222 -13.92 15.22 19.57
CA SER A 222 -12.56 15.34 20.12
C SER A 222 -12.60 15.76 21.58
N ALA A 223 -13.50 16.67 21.95
CA ALA A 223 -13.64 17.15 23.33
C ALA A 223 -13.96 16.00 24.30
N SER A 224 -14.97 15.19 24.00
CA SER A 224 -15.35 14.03 24.82
C SER A 224 -14.58 12.74 24.48
N ASP A 225 -13.77 12.77 23.43
CA ASP A 225 -13.06 11.62 22.82
C ASP A 225 -13.96 10.40 22.54
N LYS A 226 -15.12 10.63 21.90
CA LYS A 226 -16.14 9.59 21.69
C LYS A 226 -16.69 9.62 20.26
N TYR A 227 -16.92 8.43 19.71
CA TYR A 227 -17.77 8.23 18.54
C TYR A 227 -19.21 8.02 18.99
N ILE A 228 -20.17 8.67 18.32
CA ILE A 228 -21.60 8.55 18.59
C ILE A 228 -22.28 8.01 17.33
N ARG A 229 -22.88 6.82 17.43
CA ARG A 229 -23.71 6.23 16.38
C ARG A 229 -25.17 6.60 16.64
N ALA A 230 -25.62 7.68 16.00
CA ALA A 230 -26.86 8.35 16.38
C ALA A 230 -28.14 7.50 16.16
N ASN A 231 -28.12 6.51 15.27
CA ASN A 231 -29.26 5.62 15.04
C ASN A 231 -29.52 4.67 16.23
N THR A 232 -28.51 4.41 17.07
CA THR A 232 -28.60 3.48 18.21
C THR A 232 -28.16 4.07 19.55
N SER A 233 -27.69 5.32 19.55
CA SER A 233 -27.08 5.97 20.73
C SER A 233 -25.88 5.20 21.31
N ILE A 234 -25.24 4.35 20.51
CA ILE A 234 -24.02 3.64 20.92
C ILE A 234 -22.86 4.64 20.92
N ASN A 235 -22.18 4.73 22.06
CA ASN A 235 -20.99 5.53 22.25
C ASN A 235 -19.75 4.63 22.32
N ILE A 236 -18.74 4.94 21.52
CA ILE A 236 -17.46 4.21 21.52
C ILE A 236 -16.37 5.19 21.95
N GLU A 237 -15.67 4.87 23.03
CA GLU A 237 -14.62 5.73 23.59
C GLU A 237 -13.31 5.61 22.84
N GLY A 238 -12.56 6.71 22.77
CA GLY A 238 -11.24 6.78 22.19
C GLY A 238 -11.25 6.99 20.67
N TRP A 239 -10.53 8.00 20.20
CA TRP A 239 -10.42 8.31 18.78
C TRP A 239 -9.85 7.17 17.94
N MET A 240 -8.98 6.33 18.51
CA MET A 240 -8.37 5.19 17.80
C MET A 240 -9.37 4.05 17.55
N SER A 241 -10.37 3.90 18.42
CA SER A 241 -11.24 2.71 18.50
C SER A 241 -12.10 2.46 17.27
N CYS A 242 -12.43 3.51 16.51
CA CYS A 242 -13.18 3.38 15.25
C CYS A 242 -12.37 3.75 14.01
N THR A 243 -11.05 3.92 14.13
CA THR A 243 -10.20 4.15 12.97
C THR A 243 -9.91 2.86 12.24
N PHE A 244 -9.79 2.94 10.92
CA PHE A 244 -9.34 1.84 10.08
C PHE A 244 -7.81 1.79 9.97
N SER A 245 -7.17 2.96 10.01
CA SER A 245 -5.71 3.09 10.11
C SER A 245 -5.39 4.53 10.52
N HIS A 246 -4.33 4.69 11.30
CA HIS A 246 -3.78 5.99 11.66
C HIS A 246 -2.25 5.91 11.79
N ARG A 247 -1.55 7.01 11.49
CA ARG A 247 -0.09 7.12 11.61
C ARG A 247 0.28 8.52 12.06
N ASN A 248 1.17 8.60 13.05
CA ASN A 248 1.69 9.87 13.58
C ASN A 248 0.56 10.84 13.93
N ILE A 249 -0.52 10.36 14.55
CA ILE A 249 -1.61 11.19 15.04
C ILE A 249 -1.71 10.99 16.54
N PHE A 250 -1.93 12.08 17.28
CA PHE A 250 -2.25 12.05 18.69
C PHE A 250 -3.33 13.08 19.02
N ARG A 251 -4.01 12.92 20.15
CA ARG A 251 -4.98 13.88 20.68
C ARG A 251 -4.30 14.83 21.65
N LYS A 252 -4.26 16.13 21.32
CA LYS A 252 -3.74 17.20 22.18
C LYS A 252 -4.88 17.87 22.94
N VAL A 253 -4.65 18.11 24.22
CA VAL A 253 -5.49 18.93 25.09
C VAL A 253 -4.67 20.15 25.51
N GLU A 254 -5.21 21.34 25.26
CA GLU A 254 -4.64 22.61 25.71
C GLU A 254 -5.59 23.24 26.73
N ASN A 255 -5.21 23.20 28.01
CA ASN A 255 -6.03 23.69 29.11
C ASN A 255 -6.14 25.22 29.10
N ASP A 256 -5.05 25.92 28.81
CA ASP A 256 -4.97 27.39 28.81
C ASP A 256 -5.93 28.01 27.77
N TRP A 257 -6.10 27.34 26.63
CA TRP A 257 -6.92 27.81 25.52
C TRP A 257 -8.28 27.13 25.45
N LYS A 258 -8.56 26.20 26.36
CA LYS A 258 -9.74 25.33 26.33
C LYS A 258 -9.96 24.72 24.93
N MET A 259 -8.92 24.10 24.37
CA MET A 259 -8.95 23.50 23.04
C MET A 259 -8.55 22.03 23.08
N VAL A 260 -9.25 21.18 22.31
CA VAL A 260 -8.94 19.76 22.20
C VAL A 260 -9.01 19.30 20.75
N TYR A 261 -7.91 18.75 20.24
CA TYR A 261 -7.76 18.49 18.81
C TYR A 261 -6.84 17.27 18.55
N LEU A 262 -7.06 16.52 17.46
CA LEU A 262 -6.07 15.60 16.92
C LEU A 262 -4.94 16.36 16.21
N ALA A 263 -3.73 15.85 16.18
CA ALA A 263 -2.58 16.53 15.58
C ALA A 263 -1.54 15.52 15.12
N PRO A 264 -0.68 15.87 14.14
CA PRO A 264 0.51 15.10 13.87
C PRO A 264 1.38 14.98 15.11
N THR A 265 1.89 13.78 15.43
CA THR A 265 2.84 13.58 16.54
C THR A 265 4.03 14.51 16.39
N GLU A 266 4.47 15.13 17.49
CA GLU A 266 5.61 16.05 17.49
C GLU A 266 6.84 15.42 16.83
N GLY A 267 7.51 16.16 15.93
CA GLY A 267 8.64 15.68 15.12
C GLY A 267 8.27 14.94 13.82
N SER A 268 7.00 14.61 13.59
CA SER A 268 6.56 13.95 12.35
C SER A 268 6.27 14.96 11.23
N LYS A 269 6.79 14.70 10.01
CA LYS A 269 6.52 15.54 8.81
C LYS A 269 5.13 15.31 8.20
N GLU A 270 4.49 14.20 8.54
CA GLU A 270 3.18 13.82 8.03
C GLU A 270 2.41 13.03 9.09
N GLY A 271 1.09 13.13 9.03
CA GLY A 271 0.16 12.35 9.84
C GLY A 271 -1.02 11.90 8.98
N ASN A 272 -1.56 10.71 9.25
CA ASN A 272 -2.75 10.25 8.55
C ASN A 272 -3.71 9.53 9.49
N ILE A 273 -4.99 9.59 9.15
CA ILE A 273 -6.06 8.87 9.84
C ILE A 273 -7.11 8.51 8.80
N SER A 274 -7.71 7.34 8.92
CA SER A 274 -8.68 6.83 7.95
C SER A 274 -9.78 6.03 8.65
N TRP A 275 -10.94 6.02 8.01
CA TRP A 275 -12.14 5.31 8.41
C TRP A 275 -12.69 4.54 7.22
N LYS A 276 -13.01 3.26 7.42
CA LYS A 276 -13.53 2.38 6.37
C LYS A 276 -14.99 2.03 6.65
N PHE A 277 -15.79 2.08 5.61
CA PHE A 277 -17.21 1.78 5.62
C PHE A 277 -17.48 0.66 4.61
N ASP A 278 -17.98 -0.48 5.07
CA ASP A 278 -18.30 -1.63 4.23
C ASP A 278 -19.76 -2.02 4.45
N PHE A 279 -20.59 -1.71 3.46
CA PHE A 279 -22.03 -1.90 3.49
C PHE A 279 -22.49 -2.98 2.49
N GLN A 280 -21.57 -3.82 2.00
CA GLN A 280 -21.89 -4.94 1.12
C GLN A 280 -22.80 -5.99 1.79
N GLY A 281 -23.50 -6.79 0.99
CA GLY A 281 -24.27 -7.96 1.47
C GLY A 281 -25.74 -7.71 1.82
N HIS A 282 -26.23 -6.47 1.75
CA HIS A 282 -27.58 -6.11 2.24
C HIS A 282 -28.56 -5.65 1.14
N GLY A 283 -28.21 -5.79 -0.14
CA GLY A 283 -29.07 -5.37 -1.27
C GLY A 283 -29.34 -3.86 -1.37
N LEU A 284 -28.63 -3.06 -0.57
CA LEU A 284 -28.70 -1.59 -0.55
C LEU A 284 -27.55 -0.98 -1.35
N VAL A 285 -27.79 0.22 -1.88
CA VAL A 285 -26.77 1.08 -2.49
C VAL A 285 -26.84 2.47 -1.88
N ILE A 286 -25.72 3.17 -1.85
CA ILE A 286 -25.61 4.50 -1.25
C ILE A 286 -26.24 5.52 -2.19
N SER A 287 -27.31 6.18 -1.76
CA SER A 287 -27.99 7.21 -2.57
C SER A 287 -27.47 8.61 -2.30
N LYS A 288 -27.13 8.90 -1.05
CA LYS A 288 -26.65 10.23 -0.65
C LYS A 288 -25.70 10.11 0.53
N ILE A 289 -24.58 10.82 0.45
CA ILE A 289 -23.66 11.04 1.57
C ILE A 289 -23.69 12.50 1.93
N LYS A 290 -23.80 12.80 3.21
CA LYS A 290 -23.66 14.14 3.77
C LYS A 290 -22.54 14.12 4.82
N MET A 291 -21.53 14.94 4.63
CA MET A 291 -20.34 14.97 5.49
C MET A 291 -20.07 16.40 5.96
N ASN A 292 -20.03 16.60 7.26
CA ASN A 292 -19.46 17.79 7.86
C ASN A 292 -18.04 17.45 8.32
N LEU A 293 -17.04 18.10 7.72
CA LEU A 293 -15.62 17.86 7.99
C LEU A 293 -15.03 19.17 8.49
N MET A 294 -14.52 19.19 9.73
CA MET A 294 -13.86 20.37 10.28
C MET A 294 -12.36 20.15 10.45
N SER A 295 -11.58 21.06 9.89
CA SER A 295 -10.13 21.14 10.07
C SER A 295 -9.69 22.59 10.04
N LYS A 296 -8.67 22.93 10.82
CA LYS A 296 -8.06 24.26 10.81
C LYS A 296 -6.57 24.10 10.55
N THR A 297 -6.02 24.94 9.70
CA THR A 297 -4.57 25.01 9.46
C THR A 297 -4.04 26.31 10.04
N PHE A 298 -2.78 26.27 10.46
CA PHE A 298 -1.99 27.44 10.83
C PHE A 298 -0.71 27.42 9.99
N ASP A 299 -0.22 28.61 9.62
CA ASP A 299 0.97 28.82 8.78
C ASP A 299 0.92 28.05 7.45
N CYS A 300 1.96 27.26 7.14
CA CYS A 300 2.11 26.51 5.88
C CYS A 300 1.53 25.08 5.92
N GLY A 301 0.67 24.76 6.90
CA GLY A 301 0.08 23.42 7.04
C GLY A 301 -0.92 23.09 5.91
N ASN A 302 -0.88 21.84 5.41
CA ASN A 302 -1.82 21.37 4.37
C ASN A 302 -2.58 20.13 4.83
N VAL A 303 -3.89 20.15 4.59
CA VAL A 303 -4.86 19.17 5.09
C VAL A 303 -5.70 18.73 3.92
N ARG A 304 -5.74 17.42 3.72
CA ARG A 304 -6.43 16.83 2.58
C ARG A 304 -7.37 15.75 3.06
N TRP A 305 -8.66 16.05 2.97
CA TRP A 305 -9.70 15.04 3.06
C TRP A 305 -9.87 14.37 1.71
N LEU A 306 -9.80 13.05 1.70
CA LEU A 306 -9.86 12.20 0.51
C LEU A 306 -10.92 11.13 0.76
N LEU A 307 -11.95 11.08 -0.07
CA LEU A 307 -12.90 9.97 -0.09
C LEU A 307 -12.55 9.06 -1.26
N PHE A 308 -12.41 7.76 -0.99
CA PHE A 308 -12.19 6.71 -1.96
C PHE A 308 -13.49 5.92 -2.10
N PRO A 309 -14.27 6.14 -3.17
CA PRO A 309 -15.57 5.51 -3.31
C PRO A 309 -15.50 4.05 -3.77
N ASN A 310 -14.36 3.66 -4.34
CA ASN A 310 -14.00 2.29 -4.60
C ASN A 310 -12.50 2.14 -4.26
N PRO A 311 -12.12 1.38 -3.22
CA PRO A 311 -10.72 1.22 -2.83
C PRO A 311 -9.88 0.46 -3.88
N TYR A 312 -10.50 -0.17 -4.88
CA TYR A 312 -9.84 -1.01 -5.89
C TYR A 312 -9.70 -0.34 -7.26
N LYS A 313 -10.45 0.73 -7.56
CA LYS A 313 -10.36 1.50 -8.81
C LYS A 313 -10.68 2.97 -8.53
N GLU A 314 -9.86 3.86 -9.09
CA GLU A 314 -10.04 5.33 -9.20
C GLU A 314 -9.32 6.24 -8.20
N SER A 315 -9.19 7.50 -8.65
CA SER A 315 -8.64 8.66 -7.95
C SER A 315 -9.55 9.07 -6.78
N PRO A 316 -9.03 9.54 -5.64
CA PRO A 316 -9.86 10.02 -4.55
C PRO A 316 -10.68 11.25 -4.95
N VAL A 317 -11.87 11.37 -4.38
CA VAL A 317 -12.63 12.62 -4.32
C VAL A 317 -11.98 13.50 -3.26
N HIS A 318 -11.42 14.63 -3.67
CA HIS A 318 -10.91 15.63 -2.75
C HIS A 318 -12.07 16.38 -2.11
N LEU A 319 -12.11 16.38 -0.78
CA LEU A 319 -13.14 17.06 0.00
C LEU A 319 -12.55 18.34 0.61
N THR A 320 -13.32 19.41 0.56
CA THR A 320 -12.95 20.69 1.19
C THR A 320 -13.67 20.81 2.52
N ALA A 321 -12.91 20.84 3.61
CA ALA A 321 -13.47 21.10 4.94
C ALA A 321 -14.03 22.54 5.01
N GLY A 322 -15.16 22.72 5.70
CA GLY A 322 -15.84 24.01 5.76
C GLY A 322 -17.06 23.99 6.68
N ILE A 323 -17.70 25.15 6.84
CA ILE A 323 -18.86 25.33 7.73
C ILE A 323 -20.11 24.61 7.19
N HIS A 324 -20.18 24.43 5.87
CA HIS A 324 -21.32 23.78 5.22
C HIS A 324 -21.05 22.29 4.97
N PRO A 325 -22.05 21.42 5.20
CA PRO A 325 -21.92 20.00 4.96
C PRO A 325 -21.82 19.70 3.46
N ILE A 326 -20.85 18.86 3.10
CA ILE A 326 -20.62 18.35 1.74
C ILE A 326 -21.68 17.30 1.43
N GLU A 327 -22.35 17.41 0.29
CA GLU A 327 -23.32 16.42 -0.17
C GLU A 327 -22.85 15.75 -1.47
N ILE A 328 -22.91 14.42 -1.51
CA ILE A 328 -22.54 13.61 -2.68
C ILE A 328 -23.71 12.67 -3.01
N THR A 329 -24.22 12.73 -4.25
CA THR A 329 -25.41 12.01 -4.71
C THR A 329 -25.15 11.00 -5.85
N GLU A 330 -23.96 10.99 -6.45
CA GLU A 330 -23.63 10.15 -7.62
C GLU A 330 -22.97 8.80 -7.27
N LEU A 331 -23.22 8.25 -6.08
CA LEU A 331 -22.54 7.04 -5.58
C LEU A 331 -23.41 5.77 -5.68
N ALA A 332 -24.45 5.81 -6.51
CA ALA A 332 -25.56 4.84 -6.57
C ALA A 332 -25.18 3.38 -6.87
N THR A 333 -23.93 3.09 -7.22
CA THR A 333 -23.43 1.72 -7.49
C THR A 333 -22.47 1.19 -6.42
N LEU A 334 -22.15 1.99 -5.40
CA LEU A 334 -21.02 1.73 -4.50
C LEU A 334 -21.49 1.22 -3.13
N GLN A 335 -20.73 0.25 -2.60
CA GLN A 335 -21.05 -0.45 -1.36
C GLN A 335 -19.89 -0.46 -0.35
N VAL A 336 -18.68 -0.06 -0.77
CA VAL A 336 -17.50 0.06 0.09
C VAL A 336 -16.87 1.42 -0.11
N LEU A 337 -16.66 2.16 0.97
CA LEU A 337 -16.04 3.48 0.95
C LEU A 337 -14.86 3.51 1.93
N LEU A 338 -13.80 4.24 1.58
CA LEU A 338 -12.72 4.57 2.49
C LEU A 338 -12.59 6.09 2.58
N LEU A 339 -12.82 6.65 3.76
CA LEU A 339 -12.57 8.06 4.05
C LEU A 339 -11.18 8.18 4.66
N LEU A 340 -10.34 9.02 4.07
CA LEU A 340 -8.95 9.17 4.44
C LEU A 340 -8.61 10.65 4.63
N LEU A 341 -7.93 10.95 5.72
CA LEU A 341 -7.41 12.27 6.03
C LEU A 341 -5.88 12.20 6.01
N ASN A 342 -5.27 12.98 5.10
CA ASN A 342 -3.83 13.14 5.00
C ASN A 342 -3.40 14.53 5.47
N LEU A 343 -2.38 14.56 6.33
CA LEU A 343 -1.74 15.77 6.85
C LEU A 343 -0.31 15.82 6.32
N LEU A 344 0.03 16.93 5.64
CA LEU A 344 1.35 17.16 5.07
C LEU A 344 1.92 18.45 5.67
N LEU A 345 3.05 18.38 6.39
CA LEU A 345 3.88 19.56 6.63
C LEU A 345 4.62 19.93 5.35
N VAL A 346 4.58 21.19 4.96
CA VAL A 346 5.38 21.67 3.83
C VAL A 346 6.72 22.24 4.28
N ILE A 347 6.89 22.85 5.47
CA ILE A 347 8.20 23.35 5.95
C ILE A 347 8.28 23.29 7.48
N SER A 348 9.49 23.07 8.02
CA SER A 348 9.81 22.97 9.45
C SER A 348 9.44 24.22 10.25
N GLY A 349 8.43 24.11 11.12
CA GLY A 349 8.11 25.11 12.13
C GLY A 349 6.79 24.87 12.84
N LYS A 350 6.87 24.36 14.09
CA LYS A 350 5.85 24.22 15.17
C LYS A 350 4.46 23.59 14.86
N MET A 351 3.86 23.04 15.93
CA MET A 351 2.72 22.10 15.96
C MET A 351 1.46 22.49 15.15
N HIS A 352 0.77 21.46 14.64
CA HIS A 352 -0.50 21.59 13.89
C HIS A 352 -1.70 21.11 14.71
N LYS A 353 -2.90 21.64 14.45
CA LYS A 353 -4.12 21.37 15.26
C LYS A 353 -5.32 20.95 14.38
N PHE A 354 -5.91 19.76 14.60
CA PHE A 354 -7.11 19.24 13.91
C PHE A 354 -8.26 19.00 14.85
N PHE A 355 -9.46 19.48 14.54
CA PHE A 355 -10.58 19.51 15.50
C PHE A 355 -10.40 20.59 16.57
N VAL A 356 -9.99 21.79 16.18
CA VAL A 356 -10.00 22.95 17.08
C VAL A 356 -11.46 23.26 17.43
N SER A 357 -11.88 22.78 18.58
CA SER A 357 -13.22 22.87 19.12
C SER A 357 -13.10 23.53 20.49
N PRO A 358 -13.80 24.66 20.76
CA PRO A 358 -14.13 25.01 22.13
C PRO A 358 -14.79 23.78 22.77
N TRP A 359 -14.70 23.58 24.09
CA TRP A 359 -15.14 22.35 24.81
C TRP A 359 -16.54 21.76 24.48
N ILE A 360 -17.34 22.42 23.63
CA ILE A 360 -18.75 22.18 23.30
C ILE A 360 -19.00 21.83 21.81
N GLN A 361 -18.00 21.73 20.89
CA GLN A 361 -18.27 21.47 19.45
C GLN A 361 -17.85 20.08 18.90
N GLN A 362 -18.66 19.55 17.98
CA GLN A 362 -18.48 18.26 17.31
C GLN A 362 -17.65 18.36 16.00
N PRO A 363 -16.45 17.74 15.90
CA PRO A 363 -15.51 17.85 14.80
C PRO A 363 -15.88 17.23 13.45
N PHE A 364 -16.66 16.15 13.41
CA PHE A 364 -17.20 15.67 12.15
C PHE A 364 -18.54 14.97 12.31
N HIS A 365 -19.35 15.06 11.25
CA HIS A 365 -20.69 14.53 11.20
C HIS A 365 -20.94 13.86 9.85
N LEU A 366 -21.09 12.54 9.84
CA LEU A 366 -21.33 11.80 8.62
C LEU A 366 -22.73 11.18 8.65
N LYS A 367 -23.54 11.46 7.62
CA LYS A 367 -24.85 10.86 7.39
C LYS A 367 -24.90 10.22 6.01
N TRP A 368 -25.45 9.03 5.92
CA TRP A 368 -25.66 8.30 4.68
C TRP A 368 -27.12 7.90 4.55
N ARG A 369 -27.67 8.06 3.36
CA ARG A 369 -28.96 7.51 2.95
C ARG A 369 -28.75 6.42 1.92
N PHE A 370 -29.57 5.39 2.01
CA PHE A 370 -29.53 4.23 1.13
C PHE A 370 -30.82 4.09 0.32
N VAL A 371 -30.71 3.50 -0.86
CA VAL A 371 -31.86 3.07 -1.68
C VAL A 371 -31.74 1.59 -2.02
N SER A 372 -32.87 0.94 -2.26
CA SER A 372 -32.90 -0.45 -2.71
C SER A 372 -32.26 -0.56 -4.10
N LYS A 373 -31.47 -1.62 -4.31
CA LYS A 373 -30.93 -1.92 -5.64
C LYS A 373 -32.09 -2.28 -6.57
N ASN A 374 -32.40 -1.42 -7.53
CA ASN A 374 -33.36 -1.76 -8.58
C ASN A 374 -32.74 -2.87 -9.43
N ILE A 375 -33.18 -4.11 -9.20
CA ILE A 375 -32.98 -5.19 -10.14
C ILE A 375 -33.91 -4.87 -11.31
N LYS A 376 -33.41 -4.18 -12.33
CA LYS A 376 -34.06 -4.24 -13.64
C LYS A 376 -34.00 -5.71 -14.05
N LYS A 377 -35.15 -6.40 -13.97
CA LYS A 377 -35.36 -7.67 -14.65
C LYS A 377 -35.13 -7.40 -16.14
N THR A 378 -33.98 -7.81 -16.64
CA THR A 378 -33.81 -8.11 -18.08
C THR A 378 -34.47 -9.44 -18.36
#